data_AF-A0A974WR92-F1
#
_entry.id   AF-A0A974WR92-F1
#
_cell.length_a   1.000
_cell.length_b   1.000
_cell.length_c   1.000
_cell.angle_alpha   90.00
_cell.angle_beta   90.00
_cell.angle_gamma   90.00
#
_symmetry.space_group_name_H-M   'P 1'
#
loop_
_entity.id
_entity.type
_entity.pdbx_description
1 polymer ?
#
loop_
_entity_poly.entity_id
_entity_poly.type
_entity_poly.pdbx_seq_one_letter_code
_entity_poly.pdbx_strand_id
1 'polypeptide(L)'
;MNYWISVVFRAIPLAMMAVCIGFGLYVWNAADAPGNYVAGRVVTILGAICLCLFCTAATIIRQLIGRFNAVDKVVYPALGYASAIGTSVYGVSLFAGVSGSGQSPEYVAGHVVLGLGLICGCVSTVALASTKFTLIPANSARPAGDRTPPPAAFSGPVVAVLGALPVGLAALAWGFGIANLLMTTSPSRFTVGHVVSGLAMICTSLIGLVWSILRQVQDTYGPRDRVAWPWLVIAMGSAAILWGIVLLVLDTEPYYRTPGFVMIGLGLVCFSILSKVGLLALVWRRTFSLANRVPLIPVVTALSCLFLAAFVFQAAFTDTNVFIAAHVLVGLGAICFTLYSIVSILESGTSSHGD
;
A
#
# COMPACT_ATOMS: atom_id res chain seq x y z
N MET A 1 -7.49 15.86 19.10
CA MET A 1 -8.43 15.05 18.28
C MET A 1 -9.61 14.58 19.13
N ASN A 2 -10.86 14.79 18.67
CA ASN A 2 -12.06 14.30 19.35
C ASN A 2 -12.13 12.76 19.35
N TYR A 3 -12.60 12.15 20.45
CA TYR A 3 -12.78 10.70 20.59
C TYR A 3 -13.63 10.10 19.47
N TRP A 4 -14.73 10.74 19.07
CA TRP A 4 -15.60 10.22 18.00
C TRP A 4 -14.89 10.16 16.64
N ILE A 5 -14.13 11.22 16.33
CA ILE A 5 -13.31 11.28 15.11
C ILE A 5 -12.24 10.16 15.12
N SER A 6 -11.64 9.91 16.28
CA SER A 6 -10.69 8.80 16.49
C SER A 6 -11.31 7.41 16.24
N VAL A 7 -12.58 7.21 16.59
CA VAL A 7 -13.28 5.95 16.32
C VAL A 7 -13.56 5.80 14.83
N VAL A 8 -14.10 6.84 14.19
CA VAL A 8 -14.43 6.84 12.75
C VAL A 8 -13.21 6.53 11.90
N PHE A 9 -12.09 7.22 12.10
CA PHE A 9 -10.90 7.00 11.28
C PHE A 9 -10.26 5.61 11.48
N ARG A 10 -10.45 4.95 12.63
CA ARG A 10 -10.04 3.54 12.79
C ARG A 10 -11.03 2.56 12.18
N ALA A 11 -12.31 2.92 12.14
CA ALA A 11 -13.35 2.07 11.55
C ALA A 11 -13.26 2.01 10.03
N ILE A 12 -12.82 3.08 9.35
CA ILE A 12 -12.71 3.12 7.88
C ILE A 12 -11.88 1.96 7.31
N PRO A 13 -10.63 1.70 7.75
CA PRO A 13 -9.88 0.54 7.30
C PRO A 13 -10.59 -0.80 7.49
N LEU A 14 -11.33 -0.98 8.60
CA LEU A 14 -12.08 -2.21 8.86
C LEU A 14 -13.33 -2.33 7.98
N ALA A 15 -14.01 -1.22 7.71
CA ALA A 15 -15.13 -1.19 6.76
C ALA A 15 -14.65 -1.52 5.34
N MET A 16 -13.53 -0.94 4.91
CA MET A 16 -12.92 -1.24 3.61
C MET A 16 -12.41 -2.69 3.54
N MET A 17 -11.88 -3.23 4.64
CA MET A 17 -11.56 -4.66 4.75
C MET A 17 -12.81 -5.52 4.54
N ALA A 18 -13.93 -5.19 5.18
CA ALA A 18 -15.18 -5.91 5.02
C ALA A 18 -15.72 -5.82 3.58
N VAL A 19 -15.58 -4.67 2.92
CA VAL A 19 -15.91 -4.49 1.50
C VAL A 19 -15.04 -5.39 0.62
N CYS A 20 -13.71 -5.37 0.79
CA CYS A 20 -12.79 -6.22 0.02
C CYS A 20 -13.09 -7.71 0.22
N ILE A 21 -13.29 -8.16 1.46
CA ILE A 21 -13.58 -9.57 1.76
C ILE A 21 -14.97 -9.94 1.22
N GLY A 22 -16.01 -9.17 1.53
CA GLY A 22 -17.37 -9.47 1.10
C GLY A 22 -17.53 -9.47 -0.41
N PHE A 23 -17.01 -8.44 -1.09
CA PHE A 23 -17.04 -8.36 -2.55
C PHE A 23 -16.15 -9.43 -3.19
N GLY A 24 -14.95 -9.67 -2.67
CA GLY A 24 -14.05 -10.69 -3.17
C GLY A 24 -14.63 -12.10 -3.06
N LEU A 25 -15.22 -12.44 -1.92
CA LEU A 25 -15.90 -13.73 -1.72
C LEU A 25 -17.13 -13.86 -2.61
N TYR A 26 -17.89 -12.78 -2.80
CA TYR A 26 -19.02 -12.77 -3.73
C TYR A 26 -18.55 -13.11 -5.16
N VAL A 27 -17.50 -12.43 -5.66
CA VAL A 27 -16.94 -12.67 -6.99
C VAL A 27 -16.39 -14.09 -7.13
N TRP A 28 -15.68 -14.57 -6.11
CA TRP A 28 -15.12 -15.92 -6.09
C TRP A 28 -16.23 -16.97 -6.25
N ASN A 29 -17.33 -16.83 -5.51
CA ASN A 29 -18.41 -17.82 -5.50
C ASN A 29 -19.49 -17.61 -6.57
N ALA A 30 -19.39 -16.55 -7.39
CA ALA A 30 -20.40 -16.24 -8.39
C ALA A 30 -20.39 -17.17 -9.61
N ALA A 31 -19.23 -17.73 -9.98
CA ALA A 31 -19.10 -18.68 -11.09
C ALA A 31 -17.78 -19.48 -11.00
N ASP A 32 -17.78 -20.71 -11.49
CA ASP A 32 -16.57 -21.53 -11.64
C ASP A 32 -15.83 -21.17 -12.94
N ALA A 33 -15.28 -19.96 -12.98
CA ALA A 33 -14.56 -19.43 -14.13
C ALA A 33 -13.16 -18.91 -13.74
N PRO A 34 -12.15 -19.01 -14.64
CA PRO A 34 -10.79 -18.52 -14.41
C PRO A 34 -10.71 -17.07 -13.89
N GLY A 35 -11.54 -16.18 -14.46
CA GLY A 35 -11.61 -14.77 -14.05
C GLY A 35 -12.08 -14.62 -12.60
N ASN A 36 -13.13 -15.33 -12.21
CA ASN A 36 -13.66 -15.35 -10.83
C ASN A 36 -12.65 -15.93 -9.85
N TYR A 37 -11.94 -16.99 -10.25
CA TYR A 37 -10.90 -17.63 -9.45
C TYR A 37 -9.80 -16.62 -9.05
N VAL A 38 -9.29 -15.86 -10.03
CA VAL A 38 -8.22 -14.87 -9.82
C VAL A 38 -8.77 -13.64 -9.12
N ALA A 39 -9.78 -12.99 -9.69
CA ALA A 39 -10.31 -11.72 -9.19
C ALA A 39 -10.85 -11.85 -7.76
N GLY A 40 -11.64 -12.90 -7.50
CA GLY A 40 -12.23 -13.14 -6.19
C GLY A 40 -11.18 -13.30 -5.09
N ARG A 41 -10.13 -14.10 -5.34
CA ARG A 41 -9.01 -14.27 -4.38
C ARG A 41 -8.23 -12.99 -4.19
N VAL A 42 -7.84 -12.32 -5.28
CA VAL A 42 -7.06 -11.08 -5.22
C VAL A 42 -7.82 -10.02 -4.42
N VAL A 43 -9.09 -9.77 -4.76
CA VAL A 43 -9.93 -8.77 -4.07
C VAL A 43 -10.16 -9.13 -2.60
N THR A 44 -10.41 -10.41 -2.29
CA THR A 44 -10.55 -10.86 -0.89
C THR A 44 -9.29 -10.55 -0.09
N ILE A 45 -8.12 -10.84 -0.65
CA ILE A 45 -6.82 -10.63 0.00
C ILE A 45 -6.43 -9.16 0.10
N LEU A 46 -6.95 -8.25 -0.74
CA LEU A 46 -6.80 -6.80 -0.51
C LEU A 46 -7.36 -6.37 0.86
N GLY A 47 -8.27 -7.15 1.45
CA GLY A 47 -8.70 -7.00 2.84
C GLY A 47 -7.55 -7.12 3.86
N ALA A 48 -6.56 -7.98 3.61
CA ALA A 48 -5.38 -8.12 4.46
C ALA A 48 -4.55 -6.82 4.52
N ILE A 49 -4.43 -6.10 3.40
CA ILE A 49 -3.79 -4.78 3.36
C ILE A 49 -4.59 -3.79 4.21
N CYS A 50 -5.92 -3.81 4.11
CA CYS A 50 -6.79 -2.95 4.91
C CYS A 50 -6.63 -3.22 6.42
N LEU A 51 -6.44 -4.49 6.83
CA LEU A 51 -6.11 -4.86 8.21
C LEU A 51 -4.75 -4.31 8.66
N CYS A 52 -3.72 -4.38 7.81
CA CYS A 52 -2.41 -3.81 8.12
C CYS A 52 -2.47 -2.27 8.22
N LEU A 53 -3.30 -1.64 7.38
CA LEU A 53 -3.57 -0.21 7.45
C LEU A 53 -4.37 0.18 8.71
N PHE A 54 -5.32 -0.66 9.14
CA PHE A 54 -5.96 -0.54 10.45
C PHE A 54 -4.93 -0.55 11.58
N CYS A 55 -4.00 -1.52 11.57
CA CYS A 55 -2.95 -1.61 12.59
C CYS A 55 -2.10 -0.33 12.64
N THR A 56 -1.78 0.24 11.47
CA THR A 56 -1.08 1.53 11.37
C THR A 56 -1.92 2.67 11.95
N ALA A 57 -3.18 2.79 11.53
CA ALA A 57 -4.11 3.83 11.99
C ALA A 57 -4.33 3.76 13.51
N ALA A 58 -4.58 2.56 14.03
CA ALA A 58 -4.78 2.31 15.45
C ALA A 58 -3.53 2.64 16.27
N THR A 59 -2.34 2.28 15.78
CA THR A 59 -1.06 2.61 16.41
C THR A 59 -0.88 4.12 16.54
N ILE A 60 -1.11 4.89 15.46
CA ILE A 60 -0.93 6.35 15.46
C ILE A 60 -2.02 7.03 16.30
N ILE A 61 -3.30 6.72 16.06
CA ILE A 61 -4.42 7.36 16.75
C ILE A 61 -4.33 7.18 18.26
N ARG A 62 -4.06 5.95 18.72
CA ARG A 62 -4.03 5.67 20.16
C ARG A 62 -2.92 6.44 20.87
N GLN A 63 -1.80 6.69 20.17
CA GLN A 63 -0.75 7.56 20.68
C GLN A 63 -1.23 9.01 20.77
N LEU A 64 -1.89 9.53 19.75
CA LEU A 64 -2.41 10.89 19.70
C LEU A 64 -3.49 11.20 20.76
N ILE A 65 -4.23 10.19 21.22
CA ILE A 65 -5.25 10.35 22.28
C ILE A 65 -4.78 9.88 23.67
N GLY A 66 -3.50 9.56 23.85
CA GLY A 66 -2.94 9.14 25.13
C GLY A 66 -3.43 7.77 25.64
N ARG A 67 -3.89 6.88 24.75
CA ARG A 67 -4.39 5.52 25.09
C ARG A 67 -3.51 4.39 24.55
N PHE A 68 -2.30 4.68 24.09
CA PHE A 68 -1.38 3.69 23.57
C PHE A 68 -0.59 3.03 24.71
N ASN A 69 -0.81 1.73 24.92
CA ASN A 69 -0.19 0.98 26.01
C ASN A 69 0.82 -0.07 25.51
N ALA A 70 1.42 -0.82 26.44
CA ALA A 70 2.41 -1.86 26.11
C ALA A 70 1.83 -3.00 25.26
N VAL A 71 0.56 -3.33 25.44
CA VAL A 71 -0.14 -4.36 24.66
C VAL A 71 -0.31 -3.90 23.22
N ASP A 72 -0.78 -2.67 23.01
CA ASP A 72 -0.96 -2.07 21.68
C ASP A 72 0.35 -2.06 20.87
N LYS A 73 1.47 -1.82 21.54
CA LYS A 73 2.82 -1.78 20.95
C LYS A 73 3.23 -3.12 20.34
N VAL A 74 2.69 -4.23 20.84
CA VAL A 74 3.00 -5.59 20.36
C VAL A 74 1.90 -6.11 19.44
N VAL A 75 0.63 -5.96 19.84
CA VAL A 75 -0.51 -6.56 19.15
C VAL A 75 -0.68 -6.03 17.73
N TYR A 76 -0.63 -4.70 17.51
CA TYR A 76 -0.86 -4.16 16.17
C TYR A 76 0.24 -4.54 15.17
N PRO A 77 1.54 -4.42 15.49
CA PRO A 77 2.59 -4.93 14.60
C PRO A 77 2.53 -6.44 14.39
N ALA A 78 2.29 -7.23 15.45
CA ALA A 78 2.22 -8.68 15.36
C ALA A 78 1.06 -9.15 14.46
N LEU A 79 -0.12 -8.55 14.61
CA LEU A 79 -1.28 -8.83 13.77
C LEU A 79 -1.00 -8.51 12.29
N GLY A 80 -0.35 -7.37 12.02
CA GLY A 80 0.05 -7.01 10.66
C GLY A 80 1.02 -8.02 10.04
N TYR A 81 2.10 -8.36 10.74
CA TYR A 81 3.08 -9.34 10.24
C TYR A 81 2.50 -10.75 10.11
N ALA A 82 1.62 -11.16 11.02
CA ALA A 82 0.90 -12.44 10.92
C ALA A 82 0.02 -12.47 9.66
N SER A 83 -0.71 -11.39 9.38
CA SER A 83 -1.48 -11.22 8.14
C SER A 83 -0.60 -11.28 6.90
N ALA A 84 0.58 -10.63 6.92
CA ALA A 84 1.55 -10.66 5.83
C ALA A 84 2.08 -12.07 5.55
N ILE A 85 2.46 -12.80 6.60
CA ILE A 85 2.95 -14.19 6.49
C ILE A 85 1.84 -15.09 5.98
N GLY A 86 0.65 -15.05 6.58
CA GLY A 86 -0.49 -15.88 6.17
C GLY A 86 -0.87 -15.65 4.70
N THR A 87 -0.91 -14.38 4.28
CA THR A 87 -1.17 -14.01 2.88
C THR A 87 -0.09 -14.53 1.94
N SER A 88 1.19 -14.37 2.31
CA SER A 88 2.31 -14.81 1.48
C SER A 88 2.36 -16.34 1.35
N VAL A 89 2.18 -17.05 2.46
CA VAL A 89 2.11 -18.52 2.48
C VAL A 89 0.94 -19.02 1.63
N TYR A 90 -0.24 -18.38 1.76
CA TYR A 90 -1.38 -18.72 0.92
C TYR A 90 -1.09 -18.48 -0.56
N GLY A 91 -0.49 -17.33 -0.93
CA GLY A 91 -0.07 -17.06 -2.31
C GLY A 91 0.88 -18.10 -2.87
N VAL A 92 1.90 -18.49 -2.10
CA VAL A 92 2.82 -19.57 -2.48
C VAL A 92 2.08 -20.89 -2.64
N SER A 93 1.17 -21.23 -1.73
CA SER A 93 0.43 -22.50 -1.79
C SER A 93 -0.44 -22.64 -3.06
N LEU A 94 -0.86 -21.51 -3.66
CA LEU A 94 -1.67 -21.53 -4.87
C LEU A 94 -0.86 -21.92 -6.11
N PHE A 95 0.40 -21.48 -6.23
CA PHE A 95 1.24 -21.82 -7.38
C PHE A 95 2.25 -22.94 -7.09
N ALA A 96 2.36 -23.39 -5.83
CA ALA A 96 3.19 -24.53 -5.45
C ALA A 96 2.64 -25.81 -6.10
N GLY A 97 3.41 -26.40 -7.02
CA GLY A 97 3.01 -27.60 -7.76
C GLY A 97 2.28 -27.35 -9.07
N VAL A 98 1.99 -26.09 -9.42
CA VAL A 98 1.50 -25.72 -10.75
C VAL A 98 2.65 -25.84 -11.75
N SER A 99 2.37 -26.36 -12.94
CA SER A 99 3.37 -26.43 -14.00
C SER A 99 3.98 -25.05 -14.27
N GLY A 100 5.31 -24.95 -14.30
CA GLY A 100 6.01 -23.70 -14.56
C GLY A 100 5.72 -23.07 -15.93
N SER A 101 4.92 -23.72 -16.79
CA SER A 101 4.49 -23.23 -18.11
C SER A 101 3.71 -21.90 -18.06
N GLY A 102 3.17 -21.52 -16.90
CA GLY A 102 2.50 -20.23 -16.69
C GLY A 102 1.24 -20.09 -17.54
N GLN A 103 0.40 -21.12 -17.56
CA GLN A 103 -0.86 -21.14 -18.31
C GLN A 103 -2.09 -21.18 -17.40
N SER A 104 -1.91 -21.32 -16.08
CA SER A 104 -3.01 -21.57 -15.16
C SER A 104 -3.46 -20.33 -14.38
N PRO A 105 -4.75 -20.20 -14.04
CA PRO A 105 -5.27 -19.11 -13.18
C PRO A 105 -4.63 -19.10 -11.79
N GLU A 106 -4.30 -20.27 -11.25
CA GLU A 106 -3.61 -20.42 -9.96
C GLU A 106 -2.23 -19.78 -9.98
N TYR A 107 -1.52 -19.87 -11.11
CA TYR A 107 -0.23 -19.21 -11.28
C TYR A 107 -0.35 -17.68 -11.14
N VAL A 108 -1.35 -17.08 -11.78
CA VAL A 108 -1.62 -15.63 -11.68
C VAL A 108 -2.05 -15.27 -10.27
N ALA A 109 -3.09 -15.93 -9.76
CA ALA A 109 -3.65 -15.65 -8.44
C ALA A 109 -2.59 -15.77 -7.34
N GLY A 110 -1.79 -16.84 -7.38
CA GLY A 110 -0.78 -17.10 -6.36
C GLY A 110 0.35 -16.07 -6.34
N HIS A 111 0.90 -15.70 -7.50
CA HIS A 111 1.95 -14.67 -7.55
C HIS A 111 1.43 -13.29 -7.14
N VAL A 112 0.21 -12.92 -7.56
CA VAL A 112 -0.40 -11.65 -7.17
C VAL A 112 -0.69 -11.63 -5.67
N VAL A 113 -1.28 -12.69 -5.11
CA VAL A 113 -1.54 -12.83 -3.66
C VAL A 113 -0.25 -12.80 -2.86
N LEU A 114 0.81 -13.47 -3.31
CA LEU A 114 2.14 -13.35 -2.70
C LEU A 114 2.60 -11.89 -2.67
N GLY A 115 2.52 -11.18 -3.79
CA GLY A 115 2.84 -9.76 -3.87
C GLY A 115 2.03 -8.88 -2.90
N LEU A 116 0.73 -9.18 -2.71
CA LEU A 116 -0.10 -8.51 -1.69
C LEU A 116 0.38 -8.79 -0.26
N GLY A 117 0.86 -10.01 0.01
CA GLY A 117 1.51 -10.37 1.27
C GLY A 117 2.79 -9.59 1.53
N LEU A 118 3.60 -9.34 0.49
CA LEU A 118 4.80 -8.50 0.57
C LEU A 118 4.43 -7.04 0.90
N ILE A 119 3.37 -6.49 0.30
CA ILE A 119 2.84 -5.17 0.65
C ILE A 119 2.39 -5.15 2.12
N CYS A 120 1.69 -6.19 2.59
CA CYS A 120 1.29 -6.30 4.00
C CYS A 120 2.51 -6.26 4.93
N GLY A 121 3.63 -6.89 4.56
CA GLY A 121 4.88 -6.82 5.32
C GLY A 121 5.46 -5.40 5.38
N CYS A 122 5.47 -4.69 4.25
CA CYS A 122 5.88 -3.29 4.19
C CYS A 122 4.99 -2.38 5.07
N VAL A 123 3.66 -2.51 4.96
CA VAL A 123 2.70 -1.73 5.76
C VAL A 123 2.80 -2.06 7.25
N SER A 124 3.02 -3.32 7.61
CA SER A 124 3.25 -3.73 9.01
C SER A 124 4.53 -3.11 9.58
N THR A 125 5.54 -2.95 8.74
CA THR A 125 6.78 -2.23 9.10
C THR A 125 6.52 -0.75 9.33
N VAL A 126 5.63 -0.13 8.54
CA VAL A 126 5.17 1.24 8.79
C VAL A 126 4.46 1.33 10.14
N ALA A 127 3.58 0.38 10.48
CA ALA A 127 2.91 0.34 11.78
C ALA A 127 3.93 0.24 12.93
N LEU A 128 4.91 -0.66 12.82
CA LEU A 128 5.96 -0.84 13.84
C LEU A 128 6.85 0.40 13.99
N ALA A 129 7.31 0.99 12.89
CA ALA A 129 8.06 2.24 12.91
C ALA A 129 7.24 3.40 13.52
N SER A 130 5.92 3.36 13.35
CA SER A 130 4.99 4.34 13.91
C SER A 130 4.70 4.15 15.40
N THR A 131 5.20 3.11 16.08
CA THR A 131 5.00 2.93 17.55
C THR A 131 5.68 4.01 18.40
N LYS A 132 6.49 4.87 17.77
CA LYS A 132 7.18 6.02 18.37
C LYS A 132 6.75 7.34 17.71
N PHE A 133 5.56 7.38 17.13
CA PHE A 133 5.08 8.49 16.31
C PHE A 133 5.10 9.84 17.04
N THR A 134 4.84 9.87 18.36
CA THR A 134 4.86 11.12 19.14
C THR A 134 6.20 11.84 19.16
N LEU A 135 7.31 11.15 18.86
CA LEU A 135 8.62 11.77 18.72
C LEU A 135 8.73 12.64 17.46
N ILE A 136 7.95 12.37 16.41
CA ILE A 136 7.98 13.16 15.17
C ILE A 136 7.56 14.62 15.41
N PRO A 137 6.37 14.94 15.95
CA PRO A 137 6.00 16.31 16.24
C PRO A 137 6.91 16.94 17.31
N ALA A 138 7.36 16.17 18.31
CA ALA A 138 8.27 16.67 19.35
C ALA A 138 9.64 17.09 18.79
N ASN A 139 10.21 16.31 17.87
CA ASN A 139 11.47 16.62 17.20
C ASN A 139 11.28 17.75 16.17
N SER A 140 10.13 17.78 15.48
CA SER A 140 9.79 18.82 14.51
C SER A 140 9.60 20.21 15.15
N ALA A 141 9.21 20.29 16.42
CA ALA A 141 9.09 21.55 17.15
C ALA A 141 10.44 22.15 17.56
N ARG A 142 11.52 21.34 17.56
CA ARG A 142 12.85 21.80 17.94
C ARG A 142 13.54 22.52 16.78
N PRO A 143 14.33 23.58 17.06
CA PRO A 143 15.20 24.19 16.07
C PRO A 143 16.13 23.16 15.44
N ALA A 144 16.64 23.46 14.24
CA ALA A 144 17.67 22.63 13.63
C ALA A 144 18.99 22.76 14.41
N GLY A 145 19.14 21.94 15.45
CA GLY A 145 20.31 21.87 16.33
C GLY A 145 21.00 20.50 16.30
N ASP A 146 21.70 20.19 17.40
CA ASP A 146 22.56 19.02 17.50
C ASP A 146 21.80 17.71 17.27
N ARG A 147 22.19 16.96 16.24
CA ARG A 147 21.47 15.82 15.65
C ARG A 147 21.64 14.54 16.47
N THR A 148 21.32 14.61 17.75
CA THR A 148 21.40 13.47 18.65
C THR A 148 20.03 12.78 18.72
N PRO A 149 19.95 11.47 18.42
CA PRO A 149 18.73 10.73 18.60
C PRO A 149 18.22 10.83 20.04
N PRO A 150 16.92 11.12 20.25
CA PRO A 150 16.39 11.18 21.61
C PRO A 150 16.48 9.81 22.29
N PRO A 151 16.67 9.73 23.62
CA PRO A 151 16.85 8.46 24.34
C PRO A 151 15.70 7.44 24.14
N ALA A 152 14.49 7.94 23.85
CA ALA A 152 13.31 7.12 23.62
C ALA A 152 13.18 6.60 22.17
N ALA A 153 14.06 7.03 21.26
CA ALA A 153 14.09 6.60 19.86
C ALA A 153 14.50 5.12 19.74
N PHE A 154 14.38 4.57 18.53
CA PHE A 154 14.86 3.22 18.25
C PHE A 154 16.39 3.14 18.36
N SER A 155 16.93 1.97 18.72
CA SER A 155 18.37 1.75 18.63
C SER A 155 18.81 1.63 17.16
N GLY A 156 20.10 1.90 16.88
CA GLY A 156 20.67 1.77 15.54
C GLY A 156 20.38 0.43 14.85
N PRO A 157 20.56 -0.73 15.52
CA PRO A 157 20.20 -2.03 14.95
C PRO A 157 18.73 -2.17 14.58
N VAL A 158 17.81 -1.66 15.42
CA VAL A 158 16.37 -1.70 15.13
C VAL A 158 16.03 -0.84 13.91
N VAL A 159 16.62 0.36 13.80
CA VAL A 159 16.47 1.21 12.62
C VAL A 159 16.97 0.51 11.35
N ALA A 160 18.12 -0.16 11.43
CA ALA A 160 18.68 -0.90 10.29
C ALA A 160 17.74 -2.04 9.83
N VAL A 161 17.22 -2.83 10.76
CA VAL A 161 16.28 -3.92 10.45
C VAL A 161 14.98 -3.39 9.84
N LEU A 162 14.35 -2.39 10.49
CA LEU A 162 13.10 -1.80 9.99
C LEU A 162 13.29 -1.12 8.64
N GLY A 163 14.44 -0.50 8.39
CA GLY A 163 14.78 0.12 7.11
C GLY A 163 15.09 -0.88 5.99
N ALA A 164 15.70 -2.02 6.32
CA ALA A 164 16.08 -3.06 5.35
C ALA A 164 14.92 -3.97 4.95
N LEU A 165 13.97 -4.23 5.84
CA LEU A 165 12.84 -5.13 5.60
C LEU A 165 12.02 -4.75 4.35
N PRO A 166 11.50 -3.51 4.18
CA PRO A 166 10.74 -3.14 2.98
C PRO A 166 11.60 -3.17 1.71
N VAL A 167 12.92 -2.96 1.82
CA VAL A 167 13.86 -3.09 0.69
C VAL A 167 13.94 -4.55 0.23
N GLY A 168 14.09 -5.49 1.16
CA GLY A 168 14.11 -6.92 0.86
C GLY A 168 12.80 -7.41 0.25
N LEU A 169 11.65 -6.98 0.79
CA LEU A 169 10.34 -7.33 0.24
C LEU A 169 10.10 -6.73 -1.15
N ALA A 170 10.54 -5.48 -1.39
CA ALA A 170 10.49 -4.87 -2.71
C ALA A 170 11.39 -5.61 -3.72
N ALA A 171 12.61 -5.96 -3.32
CA ALA A 171 13.55 -6.72 -4.16
C ALA A 171 12.99 -8.10 -4.53
N LEU A 172 12.34 -8.79 -3.59
CA LEU A 172 11.67 -10.06 -3.85
C LEU A 172 10.53 -9.90 -4.87
N ALA A 173 9.68 -8.88 -4.70
CA ALA A 173 8.59 -8.58 -5.64
C ALA A 173 9.13 -8.25 -7.04
N TRP A 174 10.16 -7.41 -7.14
CA TRP A 174 10.83 -7.11 -8.41
C TRP A 174 11.44 -8.36 -9.04
N GLY A 175 12.07 -9.23 -8.25
CA GLY A 175 12.61 -10.50 -8.71
C GLY A 175 11.55 -11.36 -9.40
N PHE A 176 10.37 -11.52 -8.79
CA PHE A 176 9.26 -12.26 -9.41
C PHE A 176 8.70 -11.56 -10.65
N GLY A 177 8.52 -10.24 -10.62
CA GLY A 177 8.02 -9.45 -11.75
C GLY A 177 8.94 -9.57 -12.96
N ILE A 178 10.23 -9.27 -12.78
CA ILE A 178 11.25 -9.30 -13.83
C ILE A 178 11.46 -10.73 -14.35
N ALA A 179 11.59 -11.72 -13.47
CA ALA A 179 11.79 -13.11 -13.88
C ALA A 179 10.66 -13.58 -14.83
N ASN A 180 9.40 -13.26 -14.52
CA ASN A 180 8.27 -13.63 -15.38
C ASN A 180 8.29 -12.92 -16.75
N LEU A 181 8.80 -11.69 -16.83
CA LEU A 181 8.94 -10.95 -18.09
C LEU A 181 10.12 -11.44 -18.96
N LEU A 182 11.16 -12.01 -18.35
CA LEU A 182 12.32 -12.55 -19.05
C LEU A 182 12.12 -13.98 -19.57
N MET A 183 11.16 -14.71 -19.02
CA MET A 183 10.82 -16.06 -19.46
C MET A 183 9.98 -16.04 -20.76
N THR A 184 9.85 -17.21 -21.40
CA THR A 184 9.00 -17.33 -22.60
C THR A 184 7.59 -16.82 -22.34
N THR A 185 7.10 -15.93 -23.20
CA THR A 185 5.85 -15.21 -22.97
C THR A 185 4.65 -16.16 -23.02
N SER A 186 3.84 -16.12 -21.97
CA SER A 186 2.50 -16.68 -21.91
C SER A 186 1.55 -15.63 -21.33
N PRO A 187 0.22 -15.73 -21.56
CA PRO A 187 -0.74 -14.77 -21.00
C PRO A 187 -0.60 -14.61 -19.47
N SER A 188 -0.40 -15.70 -18.74
CA SER A 188 -0.26 -15.65 -17.27
C SER A 188 1.07 -15.04 -16.84
N ARG A 189 2.20 -15.41 -17.46
CA ARG A 189 3.52 -14.83 -17.12
C ARG A 189 3.57 -13.35 -17.48
N PHE A 190 2.96 -12.96 -18.60
CA PHE A 190 2.81 -11.56 -18.98
C PHE A 190 2.01 -10.78 -17.93
N THR A 191 0.87 -11.32 -17.50
CA THR A 191 0.04 -10.70 -16.47
C THR A 191 0.78 -10.61 -15.14
N VAL A 192 1.39 -11.71 -14.69
CA VAL A 192 2.17 -11.77 -13.44
C VAL A 192 3.33 -10.79 -13.48
N GLY A 193 4.11 -10.80 -14.56
CA GLY A 193 5.28 -9.95 -14.71
C GLY A 193 4.94 -8.47 -14.54
N HIS A 194 3.86 -8.02 -15.18
CA HIS A 194 3.40 -6.64 -15.09
C HIS A 194 2.76 -6.32 -13.74
N VAL A 195 1.76 -7.08 -13.32
CA VAL A 195 1.01 -6.80 -12.08
C VAL A 195 1.93 -6.88 -10.87
N VAL A 196 2.79 -7.90 -10.77
CA VAL A 196 3.74 -8.03 -9.65
C VAL A 196 4.81 -6.94 -9.69
N SER A 197 5.22 -6.46 -10.87
CA SER A 197 6.08 -5.26 -10.95
C SER A 197 5.37 -4.02 -10.40
N GLY A 198 4.08 -3.82 -10.68
CA GLY A 198 3.30 -2.76 -10.06
C GLY A 198 3.18 -2.90 -8.53
N LEU A 199 3.02 -4.12 -8.01
CA LEU A 199 3.06 -4.38 -6.57
C LEU A 199 4.45 -4.10 -5.99
N ALA A 200 5.52 -4.40 -6.72
CA ALA A 200 6.89 -4.08 -6.35
C ALA A 200 7.10 -2.55 -6.26
N MET A 201 6.53 -1.77 -7.18
CA MET A 201 6.54 -0.29 -7.12
C MET A 201 5.83 0.25 -5.87
N ILE A 202 4.76 -0.40 -5.39
CA ILE A 202 4.11 -0.06 -4.11
C ILE A 202 5.07 -0.35 -2.95
N CYS A 203 5.69 -1.53 -2.90
CA CYS A 203 6.69 -1.86 -1.88
C CYS A 203 7.86 -0.86 -1.89
N THR A 204 8.37 -0.50 -3.07
CA THR A 204 9.41 0.52 -3.24
C THR A 204 8.95 1.88 -2.71
N SER A 205 7.70 2.27 -2.96
CA SER A 205 7.12 3.51 -2.42
C SER A 205 7.07 3.50 -0.89
N LEU A 206 6.78 2.35 -0.28
CA LEU A 206 6.73 2.19 1.18
C LEU A 206 8.12 2.27 1.85
N ILE A 207 9.21 1.99 1.13
CA ILE A 207 10.58 2.24 1.62
C ILE A 207 10.72 3.71 2.03
N GLY A 208 10.26 4.64 1.18
CA GLY A 208 10.32 6.07 1.47
C GLY A 208 9.49 6.49 2.67
N LEU A 209 8.34 5.85 2.89
CA LEU A 209 7.51 6.10 4.06
C LEU A 209 8.19 5.60 5.35
N VAL A 210 8.69 4.37 5.37
CA VAL A 210 9.38 3.79 6.53
C VAL A 210 10.62 4.61 6.89
N TRP A 211 11.48 4.93 5.92
CA TRP A 211 12.68 5.70 6.17
C TRP A 211 12.39 7.14 6.61
N SER A 212 11.32 7.75 6.09
CA SER A 212 10.89 9.08 6.58
C SER A 212 10.53 9.02 8.06
N ILE A 213 9.70 8.04 8.47
CA ILE A 213 9.31 7.87 9.87
C ILE A 213 10.53 7.59 10.75
N LEU A 214 11.39 6.64 10.37
CA LEU A 214 12.57 6.27 11.16
C LEU A 214 13.52 7.45 11.36
N ARG A 215 13.85 8.19 10.29
CA ARG A 215 14.75 9.34 10.38
C ARG A 215 14.14 10.50 11.16
N GLN A 216 12.82 10.70 11.08
CA GLN A 216 12.15 11.73 11.88
C GLN A 216 12.10 11.37 13.37
N VAL A 217 11.86 10.10 13.71
CA VAL A 217 11.96 9.59 15.09
C VAL A 217 13.38 9.73 15.66
N GLN A 218 14.40 9.53 14.82
CA GLN A 218 15.82 9.70 15.17
C GLN A 218 16.30 11.16 15.15
N ASP A 219 15.45 12.12 14.77
CA ASP A 219 15.83 13.52 14.51
C ASP A 219 16.99 13.72 13.50
N THR A 220 17.14 12.77 12.57
CA THR A 220 18.16 12.79 11.51
C THR A 220 17.58 13.13 10.13
N TYR A 221 16.27 13.39 10.04
CA TYR A 221 15.59 13.70 8.78
C TYR A 221 16.05 15.04 8.18
N GLY A 222 16.78 14.94 7.06
CA GLY A 222 17.46 16.09 6.45
C GLY A 222 16.77 16.66 5.20
N PRO A 223 17.38 17.70 4.59
CA PRO A 223 16.89 18.28 3.33
C PRO A 223 16.85 17.29 2.17
N ARG A 224 17.82 16.38 2.08
CA ARG A 224 17.85 15.34 1.05
C ARG A 224 16.68 14.38 1.18
N ASP A 225 16.37 13.93 2.40
CA ASP A 225 15.23 13.04 2.67
C ASP A 225 13.89 13.66 2.29
N ARG A 226 13.76 14.96 2.59
CA ARG A 226 12.57 15.77 2.29
C ARG A 226 12.23 15.80 0.79
N VAL A 227 13.23 15.61 -0.06
CA VAL A 227 13.09 15.64 -1.52
C VAL A 227 13.10 14.22 -2.09
N ALA A 228 14.08 13.40 -1.70
CA ALA A 228 14.31 12.08 -2.29
C ALA A 228 13.15 11.12 -2.06
N TRP A 229 12.58 11.06 -0.85
CA TRP A 229 11.52 10.09 -0.55
C TRP A 229 10.21 10.42 -1.28
N PRO A 230 9.70 11.67 -1.29
CA PRO A 230 8.55 12.02 -2.14
C PRO A 230 8.81 11.76 -3.63
N TRP A 231 9.99 12.13 -4.16
CA TRP A 231 10.31 11.91 -5.57
C TRP A 231 10.40 10.44 -5.96
N LEU A 232 10.90 9.57 -5.07
CA LEU A 232 10.86 8.12 -5.29
C LEU A 232 9.43 7.64 -5.52
N VAL A 233 8.49 8.06 -4.67
CA VAL A 233 7.08 7.65 -4.79
C VAL A 233 6.43 8.24 -6.04
N ILE A 234 6.73 9.49 -6.39
CA ILE A 234 6.27 10.10 -7.64
C ILE A 234 6.77 9.30 -8.84
N ALA A 235 8.06 8.92 -8.86
CA ALA A 235 8.66 8.15 -9.94
C ALA A 235 7.98 6.78 -10.07
N MET A 236 7.77 6.07 -8.97
CA MET A 236 7.10 4.76 -8.96
C MET A 236 5.63 4.85 -9.42
N GLY A 237 4.88 5.83 -8.91
CA GLY A 237 3.47 6.02 -9.30
C GLY A 237 3.31 6.42 -10.77
N SER A 238 4.17 7.31 -11.25
CA SER A 238 4.19 7.74 -12.66
C SER A 238 4.59 6.61 -13.57
N ALA A 239 5.63 5.85 -13.23
CA ALA A 239 6.07 4.68 -13.99
C ALA A 239 4.96 3.63 -14.10
N ALA A 240 4.25 3.34 -13.00
CA ALA A 240 3.14 2.38 -13.01
C ALA A 240 2.00 2.81 -13.95
N ILE A 241 1.55 4.07 -13.85
CA ILE A 241 0.46 4.59 -14.69
C ILE A 241 0.88 4.67 -16.15
N LEU A 242 2.06 5.22 -16.45
CA LEU A 242 2.56 5.33 -17.82
C LEU A 242 2.73 3.95 -18.45
N TRP A 243 3.27 2.98 -17.70
CA TRP A 243 3.40 1.61 -18.19
C TRP A 243 2.04 0.95 -18.42
N GLY A 244 1.08 1.15 -17.51
CA GLY A 244 -0.29 0.68 -17.71
C GLY A 244 -0.94 1.26 -18.97
N ILE A 245 -0.74 2.56 -19.25
CA ILE A 245 -1.20 3.20 -20.49
C ILE A 245 -0.50 2.60 -21.71
N VAL A 246 0.83 2.39 -21.66
CA VAL A 246 1.58 1.76 -22.76
C VAL A 246 1.01 0.38 -23.09
N LEU A 247 0.68 -0.44 -22.09
CA LEU A 247 0.05 -1.74 -22.31
C LEU A 247 -1.31 -1.61 -23.01
N LEU A 248 -2.14 -0.64 -22.61
CA LEU A 248 -3.45 -0.41 -23.21
C LEU A 248 -3.38 0.22 -24.61
N VAL A 249 -2.31 0.95 -24.94
CA VAL A 249 -2.11 1.54 -26.27
C VAL A 249 -1.53 0.52 -27.25
N LEU A 250 -0.60 -0.33 -26.78
CA LEU A 250 -0.03 -1.37 -27.62
C LEU A 250 -1.08 -2.44 -27.95
N ASP A 251 -1.85 -2.90 -26.93
CA ASP A 251 -2.99 -3.84 -27.02
C ASP A 251 -2.88 -4.90 -28.14
N THR A 252 -1.69 -5.49 -28.30
CA THR A 252 -1.41 -6.40 -29.43
C THR A 252 -2.12 -7.73 -29.27
N GLU A 253 -2.36 -8.13 -28.02
CA GLU A 253 -3.01 -9.37 -27.63
C GLU A 253 -4.03 -9.12 -26.52
N PRO A 254 -5.15 -9.87 -26.45
CA PRO A 254 -6.23 -9.58 -25.51
C PRO A 254 -5.81 -9.56 -24.03
N TYR A 255 -4.75 -10.29 -23.68
CA TYR A 255 -4.23 -10.36 -22.31
C TYR A 255 -3.43 -9.11 -21.87
N TYR A 256 -3.26 -8.10 -22.72
CA TYR A 256 -2.65 -6.81 -22.36
C TYR A 256 -3.57 -5.96 -21.46
N ARG A 257 -4.88 -6.11 -21.62
CA ARG A 257 -5.88 -5.21 -21.02
C ARG A 257 -5.94 -5.32 -19.50
N THR A 258 -6.00 -6.54 -18.95
CA THR A 258 -6.00 -6.74 -17.49
C THR A 258 -4.78 -6.08 -16.81
N PRO A 259 -3.52 -6.42 -17.16
CA PRO A 259 -2.38 -5.79 -16.53
C PRO A 259 -2.31 -4.29 -16.80
N GLY A 260 -2.74 -3.80 -17.97
CA GLY A 260 -2.80 -2.36 -18.28
C GLY A 260 -3.67 -1.58 -17.29
N PHE A 261 -4.93 -1.98 -17.13
CA PHE A 261 -5.85 -1.32 -16.17
C PHE A 261 -5.42 -1.49 -14.72
N VAL A 262 -4.96 -2.69 -14.33
CA VAL A 262 -4.49 -2.94 -12.96
C VAL A 262 -3.26 -2.09 -12.64
N MET A 263 -2.31 -1.95 -13.57
CA MET A 263 -1.11 -1.11 -13.40
C MET A 263 -1.46 0.36 -13.15
N ILE A 264 -2.47 0.91 -13.84
CA ILE A 264 -2.98 2.26 -13.58
C ILE A 264 -3.49 2.35 -12.13
N GLY A 265 -4.31 1.40 -11.70
CA GLY A 265 -4.81 1.33 -10.32
C GLY A 265 -3.69 1.24 -9.28
N LEU A 266 -2.65 0.44 -9.54
CA LEU A 266 -1.50 0.31 -8.64
C LEU A 266 -0.69 1.61 -8.56
N GLY A 267 -0.54 2.35 -9.67
CA GLY A 267 0.06 3.68 -9.66
C GLY A 267 -0.75 4.71 -8.86
N LEU A 268 -2.08 4.63 -8.91
CA LEU A 268 -2.96 5.45 -8.06
C LEU A 268 -2.77 5.14 -6.57
N VAL A 269 -2.52 3.87 -6.20
CA VAL A 269 -2.14 3.51 -4.82
C VAL A 269 -0.79 4.13 -4.43
N CYS A 270 0.22 4.11 -5.31
CA CYS A 270 1.50 4.81 -5.07
C CYS A 270 1.28 6.31 -4.81
N PHE A 271 0.46 6.99 -5.62
CA PHE A 271 0.11 8.39 -5.38
C PHE A 271 -0.66 8.61 -4.07
N SER A 272 -1.47 7.64 -3.64
CA SER A 272 -2.11 7.70 -2.32
C SER A 272 -1.11 7.54 -1.16
N ILE A 273 0.00 6.80 -1.37
CA ILE A 273 1.10 6.71 -0.41
C ILE A 273 1.89 8.02 -0.37
N LEU A 274 2.09 8.66 -1.53
CA LEU A 274 2.76 9.96 -1.64
C LEU A 274 2.15 11.00 -0.71
N SER A 275 0.83 10.98 -0.50
CA SER A 275 0.15 11.89 0.42
C SER A 275 0.72 11.83 1.85
N LYS A 276 1.11 10.66 2.33
CA LYS A 276 1.73 10.52 3.66
C LYS A 276 3.20 10.95 3.63
N VAL A 277 3.96 10.47 2.67
CA VAL A 277 5.40 10.79 2.54
C VAL A 277 5.60 12.29 2.36
N GLY A 278 4.78 12.90 1.51
CA GLY A 278 4.72 14.33 1.26
C GLY A 278 4.28 15.13 2.48
N LEU A 279 3.24 14.71 3.22
CA LEU A 279 2.83 15.40 4.45
C LEU A 279 3.96 15.39 5.49
N LEU A 280 4.58 14.23 5.73
CA LEU A 280 5.72 14.13 6.66
C LEU A 280 6.87 15.04 6.23
N ALA A 281 7.13 15.18 4.94
CA ALA A 281 8.16 16.08 4.41
C ALA A 281 7.78 17.58 4.53
N LEU A 282 6.52 17.92 4.27
CA LEU A 282 6.01 19.29 4.26
C LEU A 282 5.88 19.86 5.67
N VAL A 283 5.39 19.07 6.63
CA VAL A 283 5.17 19.51 8.01
C VAL A 283 6.45 19.49 8.86
N TRP A 284 7.52 18.83 8.38
CA TRP A 284 8.78 18.78 9.11
C TRP A 284 9.44 20.16 9.28
N ARG A 285 9.40 20.64 10.52
CA ARG A 285 9.88 21.94 11.02
C ARG A 285 9.26 23.14 10.29
N ARG A 286 8.04 23.00 9.76
CA ARG A 286 7.33 24.05 9.01
C ARG A 286 5.81 23.91 9.15
N THR A 287 5.12 25.05 9.17
CA THR A 287 3.66 25.14 9.07
C THR A 287 3.30 25.67 7.66
N PHE A 288 2.88 24.79 6.74
CA PHE A 288 2.48 25.19 5.38
C PHE A 288 0.98 25.00 5.16
N SER A 289 0.33 25.99 4.54
CA SER A 289 -1.09 25.92 4.15
C SER A 289 -1.41 24.78 3.17
N LEU A 290 -0.41 24.35 2.39
CA LEU A 290 -0.57 23.25 1.42
C LEU A 290 -0.77 21.89 2.10
N ALA A 291 -0.33 21.72 3.36
CA ALA A 291 -0.53 20.49 4.12
C ALA A 291 -2.02 20.16 4.30
N ASN A 292 -2.87 21.19 4.43
CA ASN A 292 -4.31 21.04 4.64
C ASN A 292 -5.07 20.53 3.39
N ARG A 293 -4.42 20.50 2.22
CA ARG A 293 -5.00 19.98 0.96
C ARG A 293 -4.49 18.58 0.61
N VAL A 294 -3.48 18.08 1.31
CA VAL A 294 -2.88 16.75 1.06
C VAL A 294 -3.86 15.58 1.24
N PRO A 295 -4.85 15.62 2.16
CA PRO A 295 -5.87 14.56 2.26
C PRO A 295 -6.75 14.42 1.01
N LEU A 296 -6.75 15.37 0.07
CA LEU A 296 -7.56 15.26 -1.14
C LEU A 296 -6.97 14.25 -2.14
N ILE A 297 -5.65 14.03 -2.13
CA ILE A 297 -4.99 13.11 -3.09
C ILE A 297 -5.54 11.67 -2.95
N PRO A 298 -5.60 11.05 -1.75
CA PRO A 298 -6.16 9.70 -1.61
C PRO A 298 -7.65 9.58 -1.98
N VAL A 299 -8.43 10.66 -1.81
CA VAL A 299 -9.83 10.70 -2.22
C VAL A 299 -9.93 10.68 -3.75
N VAL A 300 -9.13 11.52 -4.42
CA VAL A 300 -9.08 11.55 -5.89
C VAL A 300 -8.60 10.22 -6.44
N THR A 301 -7.54 9.62 -5.88
CA THR A 301 -7.06 8.32 -6.36
C THR A 301 -8.07 7.20 -6.10
N ALA A 302 -8.79 7.22 -4.98
CA ALA A 302 -9.87 6.26 -4.71
C ALA A 302 -11.01 6.39 -5.71
N LEU A 303 -11.51 7.61 -5.94
CA LEU A 303 -12.56 7.88 -6.92
C LEU A 303 -12.12 7.51 -8.34
N SER A 304 -10.89 7.83 -8.73
CA SER A 304 -10.34 7.43 -10.03
C SER A 304 -10.32 5.91 -10.20
N CYS A 305 -9.91 5.14 -9.16
CA CYS A 305 -10.00 3.68 -9.20
C CYS A 305 -11.44 3.19 -9.37
N LEU A 306 -12.39 3.76 -8.63
CA LEU A 306 -13.79 3.34 -8.65
C LEU A 306 -14.52 3.71 -9.94
N PHE A 307 -14.29 4.91 -10.47
CA PHE A 307 -14.84 5.30 -11.78
C PHE A 307 -14.22 4.48 -12.90
N LEU A 308 -12.91 4.28 -12.89
CA LEU A 308 -12.26 3.39 -13.86
C LEU A 308 -12.84 1.98 -13.76
N ALA A 309 -13.02 1.44 -12.54
CA ALA A 309 -13.69 0.15 -12.35
C ALA A 309 -15.08 0.13 -12.99
N ALA A 310 -15.91 1.17 -12.81
CA ALA A 310 -17.25 1.24 -13.39
C ALA A 310 -17.24 1.18 -14.93
N PHE A 311 -16.34 1.92 -15.60
CA PHE A 311 -16.19 1.83 -17.05
C PHE A 311 -15.69 0.46 -17.50
N VAL A 312 -14.74 -0.12 -16.77
CA VAL A 312 -14.19 -1.45 -17.08
C VAL A 312 -15.22 -2.55 -16.82
N PHE A 313 -16.11 -2.40 -15.85
CA PHE A 313 -17.28 -3.28 -15.65
C PHE A 313 -18.22 -3.26 -16.86
N GLN A 314 -18.51 -2.08 -17.39
CA GLN A 314 -19.32 -1.97 -18.60
C GLN A 314 -18.65 -2.66 -19.80
N ALA A 315 -17.33 -2.50 -19.94
CA ALA A 315 -16.57 -3.20 -20.98
C ALA A 315 -16.51 -4.72 -20.77
N ALA A 316 -16.57 -5.20 -19.53
CA ALA A 316 -16.52 -6.63 -19.20
C ALA A 316 -17.71 -7.44 -19.73
N PHE A 317 -18.83 -6.78 -20.07
CA PHE A 317 -19.96 -7.45 -20.74
C PHE A 317 -19.63 -7.89 -22.16
N THR A 318 -18.72 -7.19 -22.85
CA THR A 318 -18.33 -7.51 -24.23
C THR A 318 -16.93 -8.10 -24.33
N ASP A 319 -16.07 -7.86 -23.34
CA ASP A 319 -14.71 -8.39 -23.29
C ASP A 319 -14.36 -8.97 -21.92
N THR A 320 -14.30 -10.29 -21.82
CA THR A 320 -13.96 -10.96 -20.56
C THR A 320 -12.52 -10.71 -20.10
N ASN A 321 -11.62 -10.24 -20.98
CA ASN A 321 -10.22 -9.97 -20.63
C ASN A 321 -10.04 -8.76 -19.71
N VAL A 322 -11.09 -7.96 -19.48
CA VAL A 322 -11.07 -6.86 -18.52
C VAL A 322 -11.82 -7.17 -17.22
N PHE A 323 -12.45 -8.35 -17.13
CA PHE A 323 -13.20 -8.79 -15.96
C PHE A 323 -12.35 -8.72 -14.68
N ILE A 324 -11.13 -9.28 -14.71
CA ILE A 324 -10.25 -9.28 -13.53
C ILE A 324 -9.91 -7.84 -13.12
N ALA A 325 -9.55 -6.99 -14.08
CA ALA A 325 -9.21 -5.60 -13.80
C ALA A 325 -10.37 -4.82 -13.17
N ALA A 326 -11.60 -4.95 -13.67
CA ALA A 326 -12.77 -4.26 -13.13
C ALA A 326 -12.93 -4.50 -11.62
N HIS A 327 -12.84 -5.76 -11.21
CA HIS A 327 -13.00 -6.16 -9.81
C HIS A 327 -11.81 -5.76 -8.93
N VAL A 328 -10.58 -5.95 -9.42
CA VAL A 328 -9.37 -5.57 -8.69
C VAL A 328 -9.33 -4.07 -8.43
N LEU A 329 -9.74 -3.24 -9.39
CA LEU A 329 -9.78 -1.79 -9.25
C LEU A 329 -10.72 -1.33 -8.12
N VAL A 330 -11.82 -2.04 -7.84
CA VAL A 330 -12.68 -1.75 -6.68
C VAL A 330 -11.90 -1.91 -5.37
N GLY A 331 -11.18 -3.03 -5.22
CA GLY A 331 -10.37 -3.27 -4.04
C GLY A 331 -9.20 -2.29 -3.91
N LEU A 332 -8.57 -1.89 -5.02
CA LEU A 332 -7.55 -0.84 -5.00
C LEU A 332 -8.13 0.52 -4.60
N GLY A 333 -9.36 0.83 -5.03
CA GLY A 333 -10.12 2.01 -4.57
C GLY A 333 -10.35 1.99 -3.06
N ALA A 334 -10.72 0.85 -2.50
CA ALA A 334 -10.87 0.67 -1.05
C ALA A 334 -9.55 0.89 -0.28
N ILE A 335 -8.41 0.48 -0.84
CA ILE A 335 -7.08 0.76 -0.27
C ILE A 335 -6.76 2.25 -0.30
N CYS A 336 -6.97 2.93 -1.45
CA CYS A 336 -6.78 4.39 -1.55
C CYS A 336 -7.65 5.14 -0.54
N PHE A 337 -8.92 4.75 -0.38
CA PHE A 337 -9.82 5.34 0.60
C PHE A 337 -9.41 5.03 2.05
N THR A 338 -8.82 3.86 2.29
CA THR A 338 -8.21 3.55 3.60
C THR A 338 -7.02 4.46 3.88
N LEU A 339 -6.18 4.73 2.88
CA LEU A 339 -5.03 5.62 2.99
C LEU A 339 -5.44 7.08 3.27
N TYR A 340 -6.57 7.55 2.70
CA TYR A 340 -7.19 8.84 3.06
C TYR A 340 -7.36 8.99 4.57
N SER A 341 -8.02 8.01 5.21
CA SER A 341 -8.30 8.07 6.65
C SER A 341 -7.03 8.28 7.49
N ILE A 342 -5.91 7.70 7.06
CA ILE A 342 -4.62 7.81 7.75
C ILE A 342 -3.96 9.17 7.51
N VAL A 343 -4.07 9.75 6.31
CA VAL A 343 -3.55 11.11 6.06
C VAL A 343 -4.31 12.13 6.89
N SER A 344 -5.63 12.03 6.98
CA SER A 344 -6.44 12.92 7.83
C SER A 344 -6.08 12.83 9.31
N ILE A 345 -5.71 11.63 9.80
CA ILE A 345 -5.17 11.45 11.15
C ILE A 345 -3.85 12.22 11.31
N LEU A 346 -2.91 12.05 10.37
CA LEU A 346 -1.59 12.67 10.44
C LEU A 346 -1.67 14.20 10.45
N GLU A 347 -2.56 14.78 9.65
CA GLU A 347 -2.84 16.21 9.68
C GLU A 347 -3.32 16.65 11.08
N SER A 348 -4.35 15.99 11.62
CA SER A 348 -4.90 16.33 12.94
C SER A 348 -3.91 16.12 14.11
N GLY A 349 -2.93 15.23 13.94
CA GLY A 349 -1.89 14.94 14.92
C GLY A 349 -0.65 15.83 14.80
N THR A 350 -0.49 16.53 13.67
CA THR A 350 0.65 17.42 13.40
C THR A 350 0.27 18.89 13.41
N SER A 351 -1.03 19.22 13.37
CA SER A 351 -1.53 20.57 13.57
C SER A 351 -1.27 21.01 15.03
N SER A 352 -0.42 22.01 15.21
CA SER A 352 -0.31 22.74 16.48
C SER A 352 -1.68 23.32 16.82
N HIS A 353 -2.22 22.97 17.98
CA HIS A 353 -3.33 23.74 18.55
C HIS A 353 -2.71 25.08 18.96
N GLY A 354 -2.83 26.08 18.08
CA GLY A 354 -2.86 27.45 18.55
C GLY A 354 -4.12 27.58 19.41
N ASP A 355 -3.95 28.19 20.57
CA ASP A 355 -4.92 28.32 21.66
C ASP A 355 -6.37 28.54 21.22
#